data_AF-A0A947Z9C7-F1
#
_entry.id   AF-A0A947Z9C7-F1
#
_cell.length_a   1.000
_cell.length_b   1.000
_cell.length_c   1.000
_cell.angle_alpha   90.00
_cell.angle_beta   90.00
_cell.angle_gamma   90.00
#
_symmetry.space_group_name_H-M   'P 1'
#
loop_
_entity.id
_entity.type
_entity.pdbx_description
1 polymer ?
#
loop_
_entity_poly.entity_id
_entity_poly.type
_entity_poly.pdbx_seq_one_letter_code
_entity_poly.pdbx_strand_id
1 'polypeptide(L)' 'NVLQHIAGYFKRSLSKDEKAEVQEIIAQYHDGLIPLIVPITLLTHFVRKYGESYLANQLYLNPHPKELMLRNHW' A
#
# COMPACT_ATOMS: atom_id res chain seq x y z
N ASN A 1 1.42 4.98 -10.66
CA ASN A 1 1.54 5.43 -9.25
C ASN A 1 2.24 4.37 -8.41
N VAL A 2 3.00 4.77 -7.39
CA VAL A 2 3.83 3.88 -6.54
C VAL A 2 3.01 2.74 -5.91
N LEU A 3 1.77 2.99 -5.47
CA LEU A 3 0.89 1.97 -4.90
C LEU A 3 0.59 0.82 -5.87
N GLN A 4 0.31 1.12 -7.14
CA GLN A 4 0.07 0.10 -8.18
C GLN A 4 1.35 -0.68 -8.50
N HIS A 5 2.53 -0.04 -8.42
CA HIS A 5 3.81 -0.73 -8.57
C HIS A 5 4.04 -1.74 -7.43
N ILE A 6 3.78 -1.33 -6.18
CA ILE A 6 3.87 -2.21 -5.00
C ILE A 6 2.85 -3.36 -5.10
N ALA A 7 1.60 -3.06 -5.46
CA ALA A 7 0.57 -4.08 -5.68
C ALA A 7 0.97 -5.11 -6.75
N GLY A 8 1.74 -4.69 -7.76
CA GLY A 8 2.27 -5.54 -8.82
C GLY A 8 3.15 -6.70 -8.31
N TYR A 9 3.87 -6.52 -7.20
CA TYR A 9 4.68 -7.59 -6.63
C TYR A 9 3.84 -8.74 -6.09
N PHE A 10 2.64 -8.45 -5.58
CA PHE A 10 1.74 -9.46 -5.04
C PHE A 10 0.81 -10.09 -6.10
N LYS A 11 1.00 -9.79 -7.39
CA LYS A 11 0.12 -10.24 -8.48
C LYS A 11 -0.09 -11.77 -8.51
N ARG A 12 0.91 -12.54 -8.07
CA ARG A 12 0.85 -14.01 -8.02
C ARG A 12 0.48 -14.58 -6.64
N SER A 13 0.53 -13.76 -5.59
CA SER A 13 0.37 -14.19 -4.19
C SER A 13 -1.03 -13.86 -3.65
N LEU A 14 -1.61 -12.72 -4.03
CA LEU A 14 -2.96 -12.35 -3.62
C LEU A 14 -4.01 -13.27 -4.25
N SER A 15 -4.97 -13.68 -3.43
CA SER A 15 -6.25 -14.23 -3.86
C SER A 15 -7.04 -13.22 -4.71
N LYS A 16 -8.13 -13.69 -5.31
CA LYS A 16 -9.01 -12.82 -6.12
C LYS A 16 -9.61 -11.69 -5.27
N ASP A 17 -10.03 -12.00 -4.05
CA ASP A 17 -10.70 -11.05 -3.18
C ASP A 17 -9.73 -10.01 -2.64
N GLU A 18 -8.52 -10.41 -2.25
CA GLU A 18 -7.48 -9.47 -1.81
C GLU A 18 -7.02 -8.54 -2.94
N LYS A 19 -6.99 -9.03 -4.19
CA LYS A 19 -6.74 -8.15 -5.35
C LYS A 19 -7.83 -7.12 -5.52
N ALA A 20 -9.08 -7.50 -5.36
CA ALA A 20 -10.21 -6.58 -5.45
C ALA A 20 -10.13 -5.51 -4.36
N GLU A 21 -9.87 -5.92 -3.12
CA GLU A 21 -9.70 -5.01 -1.98
C GLU A 21 -8.56 -4.00 -2.20
N VAL A 22 -7.39 -4.47 -2.66
CA VAL A 22 -6.26 -3.57 -2.97
C VAL A 22 -6.62 -2.56 -4.07
N GLN A 23 -7.28 -3.01 -5.14
CA GLN A 23 -7.69 -2.11 -6.22
C GLN A 23 -8.72 -1.09 -5.77
N GLU A 24 -9.71 -1.50 -4.98
CA GLU A 24 -10.73 -0.62 -4.41
C GLU A 24 -10.11 0.44 -3.51
N ILE A 25 -9.24 0.04 -2.58
CA ILE A 25 -8.57 0.98 -1.66
C ILE A 25 -7.66 1.96 -2.41
N ILE A 26 -6.95 1.51 -3.46
CA ILE A 26 -6.16 2.41 -4.30
C ILE A 26 -7.06 3.40 -5.04
N ALA A 27 -8.22 2.96 -5.55
CA ALA A 27 -9.19 3.84 -6.22
C ALA A 27 -9.76 4.89 -5.26
N GLN A 28 -10.22 4.47 -4.07
CA GLN A 28 -10.73 5.39 -3.04
C GLN A 28 -9.69 6.44 -2.62
N TYR A 29 -8.41 6.05 -2.54
CA TYR A 29 -7.32 7.00 -2.28
C TYR A 29 -7.16 7.98 -3.46
N HIS A 30 -7.19 7.49 -4.70
CA HIS A 30 -7.06 8.32 -5.88
C HIS A 30 -8.19 9.35 -5.99
N ASP A 31 -9.40 8.96 -5.59
CA ASP A 31 -10.59 9.82 -5.53
C ASP A 31 -10.60 10.76 -4.31
N GLY A 32 -9.59 10.67 -3.43
CA GLY A 32 -9.46 11.50 -2.23
C GLY A 32 -10.42 11.14 -1.08
N LEU A 33 -11.07 9.98 -1.15
CA LEU A 33 -12.05 9.50 -0.16
C LEU A 33 -11.39 9.00 1.12
N ILE A 34 -10.16 8.50 1.01
CA ILE A 34 -9.39 7.96 2.14
C ILE A 34 -7.95 8.48 2.14
N PRO A 35 -7.31 8.59 3.31
CA PRO A 35 -5.92 9.05 3.40
C PRO A 35 -4.95 7.97 2.90
N LEU A 36 -3.77 8.40 2.40
CA LEU A 36 -2.70 7.52 1.89
C LEU A 36 -2.26 6.45 2.90
N ILE A 37 -2.42 6.68 4.20
CA ILE A 37 -2.03 5.71 5.24
C ILE A 37 -2.81 4.39 5.14
N VAL A 38 -4.04 4.42 4.62
CA VAL A 38 -4.89 3.21 4.47
C VAL A 38 -4.31 2.22 3.46
N PRO A 39 -4.09 2.59 2.17
CA PRO A 39 -3.44 1.67 1.21
C PRO A 39 -2.05 1.23 1.66
N ILE A 40 -1.28 2.10 2.32
CA ILE A 40 0.05 1.74 2.83
C ILE A 40 -0.05 0.65 3.90
N THR A 41 -1.00 0.78 4.83
CA THR A 41 -1.21 -0.22 5.89
C THR A 41 -1.64 -1.56 5.32
N LEU A 42 -2.56 -1.56 4.36
CA LEU A 42 -3.03 -2.78 3.67
C LEU A 42 -1.88 -3.48 2.92
N LEU A 43 -1.09 -2.73 2.15
CA LEU A 43 0.07 -3.29 1.44
C LEU A 43 1.11 -3.84 2.42
N THR A 44 1.35 -3.14 3.52
CA THR A 44 2.25 -3.59 4.60
C THR A 44 1.77 -4.90 5.23
N HIS A 45 0.45 -5.06 5.43
CA HIS A 45 -0.12 -6.31 5.89
C HIS A 45 0.19 -7.46 4.92
N PHE A 46 0.03 -7.25 3.61
CA PHE A 46 0.34 -8.27 2.61
C PHE A 46 1.83 -8.58 2.48
N VAL A 47 2.72 -7.59 2.62
CA VAL A 47 4.17 -7.83 2.73
C VAL A 47 4.47 -8.85 3.82
N ARG A 48 3.90 -8.64 5.02
CA ARG A 48 4.10 -9.54 6.18
C ARG A 48 3.48 -10.92 5.94
N LYS A 49 2.26 -10.95 5.39
CA LYS A 49 1.50 -12.19 5.16
C LYS A 49 2.19 -13.11 4.16
N TYR A 50 2.76 -12.56 3.09
CA TYR A 50 3.36 -13.34 2.01
C TYR A 50 4.89 -13.48 2.10
N GLY A 51 5.51 -12.91 3.13
CA GLY A 51 6.96 -13.05 3.35
C GLY A 51 7.80 -12.36 2.27
N GLU A 52 7.28 -11.31 1.65
CA GLU A 52 7.99 -10.51 0.64
C GLU A 52 9.04 -9.60 1.32
N SER A 53 10.05 -10.22 1.93
CA SER A 53 11.08 -9.56 2.75
C SER A 53 11.87 -8.50 1.98
N TYR A 54 11.97 -8.63 0.66
CA TYR A 54 12.53 -7.61 -0.22
C TYR A 54 11.73 -6.29 -0.17
N LEU A 55 10.40 -6.36 -0.14
CA LEU A 55 9.52 -5.20 -0.02
C LEU A 55 9.41 -4.71 1.40
N ALA A 56 9.51 -5.58 2.41
CA ALA A 56 9.53 -5.17 3.81
C ALA A 56 10.64 -4.14 4.04
N ASN A 57 11.86 -4.43 3.58
CA ASN A 57 12.96 -3.49 3.70
C ASN A 57 12.70 -2.18 2.95
N GLN A 58 12.01 -2.18 1.82
CA GLN A 58 11.65 -0.92 1.14
C GLN A 58 10.47 -0.18 1.79
N LEU A 59 9.39 -0.84 2.23
CA LEU A 59 8.28 -0.17 2.91
C LEU A 59 8.67 0.33 4.32
N TYR A 60 9.57 -0.38 5.02
CA TYR A 60 10.06 -0.02 6.36
C TYR A 60 11.28 0.90 6.35
N LEU A 61 12.29 0.64 5.51
CA LEU A 61 13.55 1.43 5.46
C LEU A 61 13.53 2.53 4.40
N ASN A 62 12.51 2.57 3.55
CA ASN A 62 12.24 3.73 2.71
C ASN A 62 11.00 4.44 3.23
N PRO A 63 11.07 5.11 4.40
CA PRO A 63 10.18 6.22 4.65
C PRO A 63 10.61 7.36 3.70
N HIS A 64 10.36 7.21 2.41
CA HIS A 64 10.07 8.39 1.60
C HIS A 64 8.56 8.58 1.51
N PRO A 65 8.06 9.04 2.64
CA PRO A 65 7.15 10.13 2.65
C PRO A 65 7.62 11.13 3.71
N LYS A 66 8.55 12.01 3.34
CA LYS A 66 8.55 13.36 3.94
C LYS A 66 7.19 14.06 3.74
N GLU A 67 6.33 13.50 2.89
CA GLU A 67 4.96 13.92 2.54
C GLU A 67 3.82 13.23 3.32
N LEU A 68 4.03 12.09 4.01
CA LEU A 68 2.98 11.43 4.84
C LEU A 68 2.68 12.27 6.09
N MET A 69 3.54 13.23 6.42
CA MET A 69 3.48 14.04 7.65
C MET A 69 2.87 15.44 7.50
N LEU A 70 2.50 15.93 6.30
CA LEU A 70 1.95 17.30 6.17
C LEU A 70 0.42 17.40 6.01
N ARG A 71 -0.33 16.28 5.99
CA ARG A 71 -1.80 16.30 5.86
C ARG A 71 -2.58 15.64 7.00
N ASN A 72 -1.99 15.57 8.20
CA ASN A 72 -2.73 15.36 9.45
C ASN A 72 -2.74 16.65 10.29
N HIS A 73 -2.95 17.80 9.65
CA HIS A 73 -3.23 19.02 10.38
C HIS A 73 -4.72 19.33 10.28
N TRP A 74 -5.41 18.97 11.36
CA TRP A 74 -6.71 19.41 11.90
C TRP A 74 -7.92 19.48 10.96
#